data_AF-A0A522JDS9-F1
#
_entry.id   AF-A0A522JDS9-F1
#
_cell.length_a   1.000
_cell.length_b   1.000
_cell.length_c   1.000
_cell.angle_alpha   90.00
_cell.angle_beta   90.00
_cell.angle_gamma   90.00
#
_symmetry.space_group_name_H-M   'P 1'
#
loop_
_entity.id
_entity.type
_entity.pdbx_description
1 polymer ?
#
loop_
_entity_poly.entity_id
_entity_poly.type
_entity_poly.pdbx_seq_one_letter_code
_entity_poly.pdbx_strand_id
1 'polypeptide(L)'
;MEYNQSWMAIGLMGGLEAGAISLAAGFLLYLILHLANRYLAWSEGLRIGWSYFIAIVLTASGDLWNLFYFNYSSGLQSLQLLRAKLAAVHDPDHIGMRVLFEFLGAAIGVYVAWALLSGDWKRRLTRRG
;
A
#
# COMPACT_ATOMS: atom_id res chain seq x y z
N MET A 1 -1.49 -11.56 5.92
CA MET A 1 -0.45 -12.36 6.58
C MET A 1 0.46 -11.38 7.30
N GLU A 2 0.59 -11.47 8.62
CA GLU A 2 1.60 -10.68 9.33
C GLU A 2 2.97 -11.28 8.98
N TYR A 3 3.75 -10.58 8.15
CA TYR A 3 5.13 -10.97 7.90
C TYR A 3 6.00 -10.45 9.05
N ASN A 4 7.19 -11.03 9.23
CA ASN A 4 8.08 -10.60 10.32
C ASN A 4 8.53 -9.14 10.12
N GLN A 5 8.06 -8.26 11.00
CA GLN A 5 8.36 -6.82 11.01
C GLN A 5 9.37 -6.42 12.09
N SER A 6 10.03 -7.38 12.76
CA SER A 6 11.01 -7.09 13.84
C SER A 6 12.20 -6.22 13.43
N TRP A 7 12.44 -6.08 12.13
CA TRP A 7 13.51 -5.26 11.55
C TRP A 7 13.07 -3.84 11.17
N MET A 8 11.77 -3.54 11.22
CA MET A 8 11.26 -2.20 10.93
C MET A 8 11.35 -1.29 12.16
N ALA A 9 11.55 -0.01 11.89
CA ALA A 9 11.56 1.01 12.93
C ALA A 9 10.16 1.29 13.48
N ILE A 10 10.09 1.93 14.64
CA ILE A 10 8.84 2.36 15.29
C ILE A 10 8.54 3.82 14.91
N GLY A 11 7.27 4.20 14.92
CA GLY A 11 6.76 5.56 14.71
C GLY A 11 6.82 5.98 13.24
N LEU A 12 7.20 7.23 13.01
CA LEU A 12 7.26 7.82 11.67
C LEU A 12 8.17 7.05 10.70
N MET A 13 9.29 6.54 11.22
CA MET A 13 10.25 5.82 10.40
C MET A 13 9.68 4.47 9.92
N GLY A 14 9.01 3.73 10.80
CA GLY A 14 8.30 2.51 10.43
C GLY A 14 7.19 2.75 9.42
N GLY A 15 6.47 3.86 9.56
CA GLY A 15 5.51 4.32 8.57
C GLY A 15 6.14 4.55 7.20
N LEU A 16 7.26 5.27 7.13
CA LEU A 16 7.99 5.52 5.89
C LEU A 16 8.52 4.24 5.25
N GLU A 17 9.04 3.30 6.04
CA GLU A 17 9.49 1.99 5.57
C GLU A 17 8.34 1.17 4.99
N ALA A 18 7.19 1.12 5.68
CA ALA A 18 5.97 0.48 5.18
C ALA A 18 5.51 1.11 3.86
N GLY A 19 5.47 2.45 3.81
CA GLY A 19 5.15 3.20 2.60
C GLY A 19 6.12 2.95 1.44
N ALA A 20 7.42 2.80 1.71
CA ALA A 20 8.41 2.47 0.69
C ALA A 20 8.18 1.08 0.10
N ILE A 21 7.80 0.10 0.92
CA ILE A 21 7.43 -1.24 0.47
C ILE A 21 6.17 -1.18 -0.40
N SER A 22 5.14 -0.46 0.03
CA SER A 22 3.91 -0.26 -0.76
C SER A 22 4.17 0.46 -2.08
N LEU A 23 5.09 1.42 -2.09
CA LEU A 23 5.54 2.09 -3.31
C LEU A 23 6.16 1.10 -4.29
N ALA A 24 7.11 0.28 -3.82
CA ALA A 24 7.72 -0.75 -4.64
C ALA A 24 6.68 -1.75 -5.16
N ALA A 25 5.75 -2.21 -4.30
CA ALA A 25 4.69 -3.12 -4.68
C ALA A 25 3.75 -2.52 -5.74
N GLY A 26 3.27 -1.29 -5.54
CA GLY A 26 2.41 -0.58 -6.49
C GLY A 26 3.09 -0.36 -7.84
N PHE A 27 4.38 0.02 -7.82
CA PHE A 27 5.18 0.19 -9.03
C PHE A 27 5.30 -1.13 -9.81
N LEU A 28 5.68 -2.21 -9.13
CA LEU A 28 5.88 -3.53 -9.74
C LEU A 28 4.56 -4.10 -10.29
N LEU A 29 3.46 -3.96 -9.56
CA LEU A 29 2.14 -4.42 -10.01
C LEU A 29 1.68 -3.69 -11.27
N TYR A 30 1.87 -2.37 -11.33
CA TYR A 30 1.56 -1.61 -12.55
C TYR A 30 2.45 -2.05 -13.71
N LEU A 31 3.75 -2.26 -13.49
CA LEU A 31 4.67 -2.77 -14.51
C LEU A 31 4.22 -4.14 -15.03
N ILE A 32 3.86 -5.07 -14.14
CA ILE A 32 3.39 -6.41 -14.52
C ILE A 32 2.11 -6.32 -15.34
N LEU A 33 1.12 -5.54 -14.90
CA LEU A 33 -0.14 -5.37 -15.63
C LEU A 33 0.05 -4.62 -16.95
N HIS A 34 0.98 -3.68 -17.02
CA HIS A 34 1.37 -3.01 -18.26
C HIS A 34 1.98 -4.02 -19.26
N LEU A 35 2.89 -4.88 -18.80
CA LEU A 35 3.50 -5.94 -19.62
C LEU A 35 2.52 -7.07 -19.97
N ALA A 36 1.47 -7.29 -19.18
CA ALA A 36 0.40 -8.24 -19.48
C ALA A 36 -0.66 -7.65 -20.44
N ASN A 37 -0.74 -6.33 -20.57
CA ASN A 37 -1.75 -5.65 -21.37
C ASN A 37 -1.70 -5.98 -22.86
N ARG A 38 -0.54 -6.41 -23.39
CA ARG A 38 -0.44 -6.99 -24.74
C ARG A 38 -1.39 -8.17 -24.97
N TYR A 39 -1.89 -8.78 -23.89
CA TYR A 39 -2.85 -9.89 -23.94
C TYR A 39 -4.26 -9.53 -23.43
N LEU A 40 -4.41 -8.52 -22.57
CA LEU A 40 -5.67 -8.28 -21.85
C LEU A 40 -6.54 -7.12 -22.39
N ALA A 41 -6.05 -6.26 -23.28
CA ALA A 41 -6.81 -5.14 -23.87
C ALA A 41 -7.53 -4.23 -22.83
N TRP A 42 -6.92 -4.03 -21.66
CA TRP A 42 -7.51 -3.27 -20.56
C TRP A 42 -7.34 -1.75 -20.76
N SER A 43 -8.35 -0.97 -20.36
CA SER A 43 -8.23 0.49 -20.30
C SER A 43 -7.14 0.91 -19.31
N GLU A 44 -6.56 2.11 -19.50
CA GLU A 44 -5.55 2.65 -18.57
C GLU A 44 -6.12 2.77 -17.15
N GLY A 45 -7.36 3.26 -17.02
CA GLY A 45 -8.03 3.40 -15.72
C GLY A 45 -8.18 2.09 -14.98
N LEU A 46 -8.54 1.00 -15.69
CA LEU A 46 -8.66 -0.33 -15.09
C LEU A 46 -7.30 -0.86 -14.61
N ARG A 47 -6.23 -0.60 -15.36
CA ARG A 47 -4.86 -0.98 -14.97
C ARG A 47 -4.40 -0.24 -13.72
N ILE A 48 -4.58 1.07 -13.67
CA ILE A 48 -4.25 1.89 -12.49
C ILE A 48 -5.06 1.40 -11.28
N GLY A 49 -6.37 1.21 -11.45
CA GLY A 49 -7.28 0.74 -10.40
C GLY A 49 -6.86 -0.62 -9.82
N TRP A 50 -6.66 -1.63 -10.68
CA TRP A 50 -6.25 -2.96 -10.21
C TRP A 50 -4.84 -2.98 -9.62
N SER A 51 -3.90 -2.23 -10.18
CA SER A 51 -2.54 -2.14 -9.63
C SER A 51 -2.58 -1.61 -8.20
N TYR A 52 -3.31 -0.51 -7.98
CA TYR A 52 -3.47 0.09 -6.67
C TYR A 52 -4.23 -0.84 -5.71
N PHE A 53 -5.36 -1.39 -6.14
CA PHE A 53 -6.16 -2.29 -5.30
C PHE A 53 -5.37 -3.50 -4.83
N ILE A 54 -4.68 -4.19 -5.76
CA ILE A 54 -3.87 -5.36 -5.43
C ILE A 54 -2.70 -4.97 -4.52
N ALA A 55 -2.07 -3.81 -4.74
CA ALA A 55 -0.99 -3.33 -3.88
C ALA A 55 -1.46 -3.15 -2.44
N ILE A 56 -2.59 -2.47 -2.22
CA ILE A 56 -3.17 -2.26 -0.89
C ILE A 56 -3.53 -3.58 -0.22
N VAL A 57 -4.15 -4.50 -0.96
CA VAL A 57 -4.51 -5.83 -0.43
C VAL A 57 -3.27 -6.61 0.00
N LEU A 58 -2.15 -6.48 -0.73
CA LEU A 58 -0.93 -7.20 -0.39
C LEU A 58 -0.14 -6.56 0.75
N THR A 59 -0.03 -5.23 0.78
CA THR A 59 0.84 -4.54 1.75
C THR A 59 0.08 -4.11 3.00
N ALA A 60 -1.04 -3.41 2.84
CA ALA A 60 -1.74 -2.77 3.95
C ALA A 60 -2.75 -3.68 4.66
N SER A 61 -3.03 -4.88 4.14
CA SER A 61 -4.11 -5.74 4.70
C SER A 61 -3.88 -6.11 6.17
N GLY A 62 -2.62 -6.30 6.60
CA GLY A 62 -2.30 -6.59 8.00
C GLY A 62 -2.59 -5.40 8.92
N ASP A 63 -1.95 -4.26 8.65
CA ASP A 63 -2.07 -3.06 9.47
C ASP A 63 -3.50 -2.50 9.44
N LEU A 64 -4.18 -2.57 8.29
CA LEU A 64 -5.58 -2.16 8.14
C LEU A 64 -6.53 -3.07 8.93
N TRP A 65 -6.28 -4.38 8.96
CA TRP A 65 -7.08 -5.31 9.75
C TRP A 65 -6.89 -5.08 11.25
N ASN A 66 -5.65 -4.86 11.68
CA ASN A 66 -5.32 -4.52 13.06
C ASN A 66 -6.01 -3.20 13.47
N LEU A 67 -5.96 -2.19 12.61
CA LEU A 67 -6.64 -0.91 12.83
C LEU A 67 -8.16 -1.09 12.95
N PHE A 68 -8.77 -1.88 12.07
CA PHE A 68 -10.20 -2.17 12.11
C PHE A 68 -10.57 -2.92 13.39
N TYR A 69 -9.81 -3.96 13.73
CA TYR A 69 -10.05 -4.78 14.91
C TYR A 69 -9.96 -3.96 16.21
N PHE A 70 -8.94 -3.13 16.39
CA PHE A 70 -8.80 -2.31 17.60
C PHE A 70 -9.80 -1.15 17.68
N ASN A 71 -10.30 -0.63 16.55
CA ASN A 71 -11.33 0.42 16.59
C ASN A 71 -12.74 -0.13 16.82
N TYR A 72 -13.07 -1.29 16.24
CA TYR A 72 -14.46 -1.77 16.18
C TYR A 72 -14.73 -3.05 16.99
N SER A 73 -13.73 -3.92 17.21
CA SER A 73 -13.92 -5.21 17.92
C SER A 73 -13.60 -5.14 19.42
N SER A 74 -13.07 -4.02 19.89
CA SER A 74 -12.61 -3.83 21.28
C SER A 74 -13.71 -3.94 22.35
N GLY A 75 -14.97 -3.70 21.99
CA GLY A 75 -16.11 -3.82 22.92
C GLY A 75 -16.57 -5.25 23.20
N LEU A 76 -16.07 -6.25 22.46
CA LEU A 76 -16.58 -7.63 22.51
C LEU A 76 -15.64 -8.61 23.23
N GLN A 77 -14.47 -8.18 23.70
CA GLN A 77 -13.45 -9.08 24.25
C GLN A 77 -12.94 -8.66 25.63
N SER A 78 -12.41 -9.63 26.39
CA SER A 78 -11.80 -9.34 27.69
C SER A 78 -10.53 -8.51 27.53
N LEU A 79 -10.26 -7.62 28.49
CA LEU A 79 -9.09 -6.75 28.50
C LEU A 79 -7.77 -7.53 28.36
N GLN A 80 -7.74 -8.76 28.85
CA GLN A 80 -6.58 -9.66 28.76
C GLN A 80 -6.32 -10.13 27.31
N LEU A 81 -7.37 -10.45 26.55
CA LEU A 81 -7.23 -10.87 25.16
C LEU A 81 -6.79 -9.70 24.28
N LEU A 82 -7.33 -8.50 24.56
CA LEU A 82 -6.95 -7.28 23.86
C LEU A 82 -5.46 -6.96 24.09
N ARG A 83 -4.97 -7.05 25.33
CA ARG A 83 -3.55 -6.87 25.66
C ARG A 83 -2.64 -7.91 24.99
N ALA A 84 -3.07 -9.17 24.93
CA ALA A 84 -2.32 -10.21 24.26
C ALA A 84 -2.21 -9.95 22.75
N LYS A 85 -3.28 -9.45 22.11
CA LYS A 85 -3.26 -9.04 20.70
C LYS A 85 -2.43 -7.78 20.47
N LEU A 86 -2.53 -6.79 21.37
CA LEU A 86 -1.73 -5.56 21.29
C LEU A 86 -0.22 -5.85 21.38
N ALA A 87 0.18 -6.78 22.25
CA ALA A 87 1.58 -7.19 22.41
C ALA A 87 2.14 -7.97 21.20
N ALA A 88 1.26 -8.55 20.38
CA ALA A 88 1.65 -9.26 19.17
C ALA A 88 1.80 -8.31 17.96
N VAL A 89 1.20 -7.12 18.01
CA VAL A 89 1.23 -6.16 16.90
C VAL A 89 2.47 -5.29 16.97
N HIS A 90 3.17 -5.20 15.85
CA HIS A 90 4.32 -4.32 15.71
C HIS A 90 3.85 -2.85 15.70
N ASP A 91 4.44 -2.02 16.56
CA ASP A 91 4.13 -0.58 16.74
C ASP A 91 2.62 -0.27 16.86
N PRO A 92 1.99 -0.66 17.98
CA PRO A 92 0.55 -0.55 18.16
C PRO A 92 0.04 0.90 18.23
N ASP A 93 0.90 1.84 18.66
CA ASP A 93 0.52 3.25 18.83
C ASP A 93 0.47 4.02 17.51
N HIS A 94 1.17 3.55 16.47
CA HIS A 94 1.26 4.23 15.16
C HIS A 94 0.73 3.41 13.99
N ILE A 95 -0.07 2.36 14.23
CA ILE A 95 -0.70 1.53 13.18
C ILE A 95 -1.42 2.41 12.14
N GLY A 96 -2.15 3.43 12.57
CA GLY A 96 -2.86 4.34 11.65
C GLY A 96 -1.92 5.14 10.75
N MET A 97 -0.76 5.55 11.27
CA MET A 97 0.25 6.24 10.48
C MET A 97 0.85 5.30 9.44
N ARG A 98 1.14 4.05 9.82
CA ARG A 98 1.66 3.02 8.91
C ARG A 98 0.70 2.75 7.76
N VAL A 99 -0.58 2.51 8.05
CA VAL A 99 -1.63 2.33 7.03
C VAL A 99 -1.68 3.54 6.08
N LEU A 100 -1.61 4.77 6.61
CA LEU A 100 -1.61 5.97 5.77
C LEU A 100 -0.41 6.00 4.83
N PHE A 101 0.80 5.70 5.32
CA PHE A 101 1.99 5.66 4.47
C PHE A 101 1.95 4.54 3.44
N GLU A 102 1.38 3.38 3.76
CA GLU A 102 1.19 2.29 2.79
C GLU A 102 0.24 2.70 1.66
N PHE A 103 -0.86 3.39 1.98
CA PHE A 103 -1.79 3.94 1.00
C PHE A 103 -1.12 4.97 0.09
N LEU A 104 -0.40 5.93 0.68
CA LEU A 104 0.34 6.93 -0.07
C LEU A 104 1.45 6.30 -0.92
N GLY A 105 2.19 5.35 -0.35
CA GLY A 105 3.24 4.60 -1.03
C GLY A 105 2.70 3.90 -2.27
N ALA A 106 1.65 3.09 -2.12
CA ALA A 106 1.01 2.39 -3.23
C ALA A 106 0.52 3.37 -4.32
N ALA A 107 -0.12 4.47 -3.94
CA ALA A 107 -0.59 5.48 -4.89
C ALA A 107 0.56 6.12 -5.67
N ILE A 108 1.63 6.52 -4.98
CA ILE A 108 2.84 7.11 -5.58
C ILE A 108 3.52 6.09 -6.49
N GLY A 109 3.68 4.84 -6.05
CA GLY A 109 4.32 3.78 -6.83
C GLY A 109 3.62 3.52 -8.16
N VAL A 110 2.28 3.38 -8.12
CA VAL A 110 1.46 3.21 -9.33
C VAL A 110 1.54 4.46 -10.22
N TYR A 111 1.46 5.66 -9.65
CA TYR A 111 1.57 6.90 -10.42
C TYR A 111 2.91 7.04 -11.12
N VAL A 112 4.02 6.77 -10.43
CA VAL A 112 5.38 6.83 -10.99
C VAL A 112 5.53 5.81 -12.11
N ALA A 113 5.07 4.57 -11.92
CA ALA A 113 5.13 3.53 -12.95
C ALA A 113 4.31 3.92 -14.20
N TRP A 114 3.10 4.43 -14.01
CA TRP A 114 2.27 4.94 -15.09
C TRP A 114 2.93 6.12 -15.83
N ALA A 115 3.47 7.09 -15.10
CA ALA A 115 4.12 8.26 -15.67
C ALA A 115 5.35 7.88 -16.52
N LEU A 116 6.09 6.84 -16.12
CA LEU A 116 7.26 6.36 -16.86
C LEU A 116 6.90 5.51 -18.08
N LEU A 117 5.88 4.66 -17.98
CA LEU A 117 5.56 3.64 -19.00
C LEU A 117 4.49 4.11 -20.00
N SER A 118 3.49 4.85 -19.52
CA SER A 118 2.40 5.41 -20.33
C SER A 118 2.59 6.90 -20.60
N GLY A 119 3.73 7.46 -20.17
CA GLY A 119 4.09 8.87 -20.21
C GLY A 119 4.15 9.47 -21.60
N ASP A 120 2.99 9.92 -22.08
CA ASP A 120 2.79 10.87 -23.18
C ASP A 120 3.40 12.28 -22.90
N TRP A 121 4.33 12.39 -21.95
CA TRP A 121 4.96 13.66 -21.54
C TRP A 121 5.68 14.33 -22.70
N LYS A 122 6.33 13.56 -23.60
CA LYS A 122 6.94 14.09 -24.83
C LYS A 122 5.91 14.72 -25.77
N ARG A 123 4.69 14.17 -25.90
CA ARG A 123 3.64 14.73 -26.78
C ARG A 123 2.91 15.92 -26.15
N ARG A 124 2.76 15.93 -24.82
CA ARG A 124 2.09 17.03 -24.10
C ARG A 124 2.98 18.27 -23.96
N LEU A 125 4.30 18.12 -23.86
CA LEU A 125 5.25 19.23 -23.84
C LEU A 125 5.51 19.83 -25.24
N THR A 126 5.49 19.02 -26.30
CA THR A 126 5.73 19.50 -27.68
C THR A 126 4.52 20.19 -28.31
N ARG A 127 3.28 19.98 -27.83
CA ARG A 127 2.09 20.68 -28.33
C ARG A 127 1.89 22.10 -27.79
N ARG A 128 2.82 22.61 -26.98
CA ARG A 128 2.84 24.00 -26.49
C ARG A 128 3.98 24.85 -27.08
N GLY A 129 4.69 24.34 -28.09
CA GLY A 129 5.71 25.07 -28.85
C GLY A 129 5.17 25.55 -30.18
#